data_AF-A0A3D9CYG8-F1
#
_entry.id   AF-A0A3D9CYG8-F1
#
_cell.length_a   1.000
_cell.length_b   1.000
_cell.length_c   1.000
_cell.angle_alpha   90.00
_cell.angle_beta   90.00
_cell.angle_gamma   90.00
#
_symmetry.space_group_name_H-M   'P 1'
#
loop_
_entity.id
_entity.type
_entity.pdbx_description
1 polymer ?
#
loop_
_entity_poly.entity_id
_entity_poly.type
_entity_poly.pdbx_seq_one_letter_code
_entity_poly.pdbx_strand_id
1 'polypeptide(L)'
;MEIYNILLHAHKGFAYLELLLVAVFLVLLVVTMFGYSGNISKALKKVTLFTMIFFHIQFLIGIIMLITNITKGLDMGAVMKNADLRFTYVEHPFSMLIAAVLMTIINKKFKTIEKLTIPMMSLGLVAIALFVFAFPWARVFG
;
A
#
# COMPACT_ATOMS: atom_id res chain seq x y z
N MET A 1 -16.87 6.13 19.87
CA MET A 1 -17.36 4.98 19.05
C MET A 1 -17.64 5.42 17.63
N GLU A 2 -18.33 6.54 17.41
CA GLU A 2 -18.65 7.03 16.05
C GLU A 2 -17.44 7.35 15.16
N ILE A 3 -16.47 8.13 15.65
CA ILE A 3 -15.29 8.52 14.85
C ILE A 3 -14.49 7.29 14.39
N TYR A 4 -14.31 6.29 15.26
CA TYR A 4 -13.60 5.06 14.90
C TYR A 4 -14.31 4.30 13.77
N ASN A 5 -15.64 4.21 13.82
CA ASN A 5 -16.41 3.54 12.77
C ASN A 5 -16.34 4.32 11.45
N ILE A 6 -16.40 5.66 11.50
CA ILE A 6 -16.20 6.50 10.31
C ILE A 6 -14.82 6.24 9.69
N LEU A 7 -13.76 6.21 10.50
CA LEU A 7 -12.40 5.91 10.03
C LEU A 7 -12.29 4.50 9.47
N LEU A 8 -12.90 3.50 10.12
CA LEU A 8 -12.93 2.12 9.66
C LEU A 8 -13.60 1.99 8.29
N HIS A 9 -14.76 2.61 8.10
CA HIS A 9 -15.46 2.60 6.81
C HIS A 9 -14.70 3.37 5.73
N ALA A 10 -14.09 4.51 6.07
CA ALA A 10 -13.24 5.26 5.15
C ALA A 10 -12.00 4.45 4.74
N HIS A 11 -11.34 3.81 5.69
CA HIS A 11 -10.18 2.95 5.44
C HIS A 11 -10.57 1.77 4.52
N LYS A 12 -11.64 1.04 4.84
CA LYS A 12 -12.14 -0.05 4.00
C LYS A 12 -12.56 0.43 2.60
N GLY A 13 -13.23 1.58 2.49
CA GLY A 13 -13.65 2.15 1.20
C GLY A 13 -12.45 2.53 0.32
N PHE A 14 -11.46 3.20 0.90
CA PHE A 14 -10.24 3.57 0.19
C PHE A 14 -9.34 2.37 -0.15
N ALA A 15 -9.40 1.26 0.59
CA ALA A 15 -8.69 0.03 0.25
C ALA A 15 -9.08 -0.52 -1.14
N TYR A 16 -10.36 -0.39 -1.53
CA TYR A 16 -10.80 -0.75 -2.89
C TYR A 16 -10.19 0.15 -3.97
N LEU A 17 -10.13 1.45 -3.71
CA LEU A 17 -9.52 2.42 -4.62
C LEU A 17 -8.01 2.20 -4.73
N GLU A 18 -7.34 1.92 -3.61
CA GLU A 18 -5.92 1.59 -3.58
C GLU A 18 -5.62 0.31 -4.36
N LEU A 19 -6.44 -0.73 -4.20
CA LEU A 19 -6.30 -1.96 -4.98
C LEU A 19 -6.41 -1.71 -6.49
N LEU A 20 -7.36 -0.86 -6.92
CA LEU A 20 -7.48 -0.45 -8.32
C LEU A 20 -6.24 0.32 -8.79
N LEU A 21 -5.75 1.27 -8.00
CA LEU A 21 -4.56 2.06 -8.33
C LEU A 21 -3.31 1.19 -8.46
N VAL A 22 -3.13 0.22 -7.55
CA VAL A 22 -2.03 -0.77 -7.60
C VAL A 22 -2.14 -1.65 -8.82
N ALA A 23 -3.35 -2.10 -9.19
CA ALA A 23 -3.55 -2.90 -10.40
C ALA A 23 -3.20 -2.11 -11.67
N VAL A 24 -3.66 -0.85 -11.79
CA VAL A 24 -3.32 0.02 -12.92
C VAL A 24 -1.82 0.33 -12.94
N PHE A 25 -1.21 0.56 -11.78
CA PHE A 25 0.24 0.76 -11.64
C PHE A 25 1.01 -0.45 -12.17
N LEU A 26 0.63 -1.67 -11.77
CA LEU A 26 1.25 -2.92 -12.23
C LEU A 26 1.16 -3.06 -13.76
N VAL A 27 -0.04 -2.87 -14.33
CA VAL A 27 -0.24 -2.95 -15.78
C VAL A 27 0.65 -1.95 -16.52
N LEU A 28 0.67 -0.69 -16.09
CA LEU A 28 1.49 0.34 -16.73
C LEU A 28 2.99 0.07 -16.56
N LEU A 29 3.41 -0.49 -15.43
CA LEU A 29 4.80 -0.84 -15.15
C LEU A 29 5.28 -1.94 -16.12
N VAL A 30 4.49 -3.01 -16.28
CA VAL A 30 4.77 -4.13 -17.19
C VAL A 30 4.76 -3.67 -18.66
N VAL A 31 3.74 -2.91 -19.07
CA VAL A 31 3.66 -2.34 -20.42
C VAL A 31 4.85 -1.43 -20.71
N THR A 32 5.32 -0.66 -19.73
CA THR A 32 6.50 0.20 -19.90
C THR A 32 7.76 -0.63 -20.08
N MET A 33 7.97 -1.71 -19.31
CA MET A 33 9.17 -2.54 -19.42
C MET A 33 9.24 -3.32 -20.73
N PHE A 34 8.16 -3.99 -21.12
CA PHE A 34 8.15 -4.92 -22.25
C PHE A 34 7.56 -4.31 -23.53
N GLY A 35 7.05 -3.08 -23.47
CA GLY A 35 6.60 -2.32 -24.64
C GLY A 35 7.75 -1.69 -25.41
N TYR A 36 7.43 -1.15 -26.59
CA TYR A 36 8.39 -0.82 -27.65
C TYR A 36 9.46 0.24 -27.32
N SER A 37 9.36 0.97 -26.21
CA SER A 37 10.26 2.12 -25.94
C SER A 37 10.94 2.14 -24.58
N GLY A 38 10.45 1.39 -23.57
CA GLY A 38 10.95 1.53 -22.20
C GLY A 38 10.65 2.89 -21.55
N ASN A 39 10.07 3.84 -22.28
CA ASN A 39 9.94 5.23 -21.85
C ASN A 39 8.81 5.36 -20.83
N ILE A 40 9.11 6.00 -19.70
CA ILE A 40 8.15 6.24 -18.63
C ILE A 40 7.11 7.25 -19.11
N SER A 41 5.91 6.75 -19.36
CA SER A 41 4.78 7.57 -19.83
C SER A 41 4.28 8.54 -18.75
N LYS A 42 3.64 9.63 -19.19
CA LYS A 42 2.92 10.55 -18.29
C LYS A 42 1.86 9.83 -17.45
N ALA A 43 1.22 8.80 -18.01
CA ALA A 43 0.23 7.98 -17.32
C ALA A 43 0.87 7.21 -16.16
N LEU A 44 2.00 6.52 -16.39
CA LEU A 44 2.72 5.80 -15.33
C LEU A 44 3.15 6.75 -14.21
N LYS A 45 3.67 7.95 -14.53
CA LYS A 45 4.04 8.95 -13.51
C LYS A 45 2.83 9.39 -12.67
N LYS A 46 1.68 9.66 -13.30
CA LYS A 46 0.46 10.07 -12.59
C LYS A 46 -0.10 8.95 -11.71
N VAL A 47 -0.22 7.74 -12.24
CA VAL A 47 -0.72 6.60 -11.47
C VAL A 47 0.20 6.26 -10.30
N THR A 48 1.52 6.31 -10.50
CA THR A 48 2.51 6.12 -9.41
C THR A 48 2.32 7.18 -8.32
N LEU A 49 2.11 8.45 -8.69
CA LEU A 49 1.86 9.53 -7.74
C LEU A 49 0.57 9.30 -6.95
N PHE A 50 -0.55 8.98 -7.61
CA PHE A 50 -1.82 8.73 -6.93
C PHE A 50 -1.73 7.50 -6.02
N THR A 51 -1.15 6.40 -6.50
CA THR A 51 -0.91 5.20 -5.69
C THR A 51 -0.10 5.55 -4.44
N MET A 52 1.02 6.26 -4.60
CA MET A 52 1.83 6.71 -3.47
C MET A 52 1.03 7.56 -2.48
N ILE A 53 0.22 8.52 -2.93
CA ILE A 53 -0.60 9.36 -2.05
C ILE A 53 -1.59 8.49 -1.25
N PHE A 54 -2.28 7.56 -1.91
CA PHE A 54 -3.25 6.70 -1.23
C PHE A 54 -2.61 5.74 -0.23
N PHE A 55 -1.41 5.21 -0.50
CA PHE A 55 -0.63 4.45 0.48
C PHE A 55 -0.38 5.25 1.76
N HIS A 56 -0.06 6.54 1.65
CA HIS A 56 0.16 7.38 2.83
C HIS A 56 -1.15 7.69 3.57
N ILE A 57 -2.23 7.98 2.84
CA ILE A 57 -3.55 8.22 3.46
C ILE A 57 -4.02 6.95 4.20
N GLN A 58 -3.91 5.78 3.57
CA GLN A 58 -4.26 4.50 4.18
C GLN A 58 -3.41 4.22 5.41
N PHE A 59 -2.10 4.39 5.30
CA PHE A 59 -1.19 4.16 6.42
C PHE A 59 -1.46 5.11 7.59
N LEU A 60 -1.72 6.39 7.34
CA LEU A 60 -2.03 7.36 8.40
C LEU A 60 -3.35 7.03 9.11
N ILE A 61 -4.40 6.70 8.37
CA ILE A 61 -5.68 6.26 8.96
C ILE A 61 -5.47 4.98 9.77
N GLY A 62 -4.72 4.02 9.22
CA GLY A 62 -4.37 2.76 9.88
C GLY A 62 -3.60 2.97 11.19
N ILE A 63 -2.64 3.90 11.23
CA ILE A 63 -1.92 4.26 12.46
C ILE A 63 -2.88 4.83 13.51
N ILE A 64 -3.77 5.75 13.12
CA ILE A 64 -4.74 6.34 14.07
C ILE A 64 -5.60 5.22 14.67
N MET A 65 -6.06 4.27 13.85
CA MET A 65 -6.82 3.11 14.31
C MET A 65 -6.00 2.17 15.21
N LEU A 66 -4.74 1.91 14.87
CA LEU A 66 -3.84 1.07 15.67
C LEU A 66 -3.60 1.70 17.05
N ILE A 67 -3.24 2.98 17.10
CA ILE A 67 -3.05 3.72 18.36
C ILE A 67 -4.34 3.72 19.19
N THR A 68 -5.50 3.94 18.55
CA THR A 68 -6.80 3.91 19.24
C THR A 68 -7.10 2.56 19.89
N ASN A 69 -6.70 1.45 19.26
CA ASN A 69 -6.85 0.11 19.86
C ASN A 69 -5.87 -0.10 21.01
N ILE A 70 -4.61 0.32 20.86
CA ILE A 70 -3.59 0.24 21.91
C ILE A 70 -4.02 1.03 23.15
N THR A 71 -4.49 2.27 23.00
CA THR A 71 -4.92 3.11 24.14
C THR A 71 -6.18 2.59 24.83
N LYS A 72 -6.97 1.73 24.17
CA LYS A 72 -8.11 1.03 24.75
C LYS A 72 -7.73 -0.27 25.47
N GLY A 73 -6.45 -0.58 25.61
CA GLY A 73 -5.97 -1.74 26.34
C GLY A 73 -5.79 -2.99 25.48
N LEU A 74 -5.42 -2.85 24.20
CA LEU A 74 -5.03 -3.98 23.37
C LEU A 74 -3.89 -4.77 24.05
N ASP A 75 -4.15 -6.02 24.43
CA ASP A 75 -3.15 -6.89 25.04
C ASP A 75 -2.17 -7.40 23.97
N MET A 76 -0.99 -6.78 23.92
CA MET A 76 0.06 -7.16 22.99
C MET A 76 0.58 -8.59 23.23
N GLY A 77 0.51 -9.11 24.45
CA GLY A 77 0.87 -10.49 24.75
C GLY A 77 -0.08 -11.49 24.09
N ALA A 78 -1.38 -11.19 24.09
CA ALA A 78 -2.38 -11.97 23.36
C ALA A 78 -2.26 -11.79 21.83
N VAL A 79 -2.00 -10.57 21.36
CA VAL A 79 -1.79 -10.27 19.92
C VAL A 79 -0.67 -11.14 19.35
N MET A 80 0.46 -11.25 20.03
CA MET A 80 1.59 -12.03 19.51
C MET A 80 1.29 -13.54 19.44
N LYS A 81 0.46 -14.06 20.34
CA LYS A 81 0.08 -15.48 20.41
C LYS A 81 -0.99 -15.87 19.38
N ASN A 82 -1.83 -14.94 18.94
CA ASN A 82 -2.90 -15.20 17.97
C ASN A 82 -2.49 -14.73 16.57
N ALA A 83 -2.51 -15.63 15.59
CA ALA A 83 -2.08 -15.32 14.22
C ALA A 83 -2.92 -14.22 13.55
N ASP A 84 -4.24 -14.22 13.73
CA ASP A 84 -5.14 -13.24 13.11
C ASP A 84 -4.93 -11.83 13.70
N LEU A 85 -4.73 -11.75 15.02
CA LEU A 85 -4.44 -10.50 15.71
C LEU A 85 -3.06 -9.98 15.30
N ARG A 86 -2.03 -10.84 15.27
CA ARG A 86 -0.68 -10.46 14.85
C ARG A 86 -0.65 -9.97 13.41
N PHE A 87 -1.36 -10.63 12.50
CA PHE A 87 -1.52 -10.17 11.13
C PHE A 87 -2.08 -8.75 11.09
N THR A 88 -3.14 -8.48 11.86
CA THR A 88 -3.84 -7.18 11.87
C THR A 88 -3.02 -6.04 12.42
N TYR A 89 -2.42 -6.26 13.59
CA TYR A 89 -1.84 -5.18 14.39
C TYR A 89 -0.32 -5.07 14.25
N VAL A 90 0.34 -6.04 13.62
CA VAL A 90 1.79 -6.07 13.46
C VAL A 90 2.19 -6.24 12.00
N GLU A 91 1.84 -7.37 11.38
CA GLU A 91 2.36 -7.73 10.05
C GLU A 91 1.79 -6.81 8.95
N HIS A 92 0.49 -6.53 8.99
CA HIS A 92 -0.18 -5.61 8.09
C HIS A 92 0.42 -4.19 8.14
N PRO A 93 0.40 -3.46 9.28
CA PRO A 93 0.93 -2.11 9.33
C PRO A 93 2.42 -2.04 9.01
N PHE A 94 3.21 -3.06 9.40
CA PHE A 94 4.63 -3.09 9.09
C PHE A 94 4.90 -3.24 7.58
N SER A 95 4.23 -4.18 6.91
CA SER A 95 4.38 -4.37 5.47
C SER A 95 3.89 -3.16 4.68
N MET A 96 2.77 -2.54 5.11
CA MET A 96 2.21 -1.34 4.49
C MET A 96 3.13 -0.12 4.65
N LEU A 97 3.82 0.03 5.78
CA LEU A 97 4.85 1.05 5.97
C LEU A 97 5.97 0.90 4.95
N ILE A 98 6.52 -0.31 4.81
CA ILE A 98 7.62 -0.57 3.86
C ILE A 98 7.13 -0.27 2.43
N ALA A 99 5.95 -0.74 2.06
CA ALA A 99 5.39 -0.49 0.74
C ALA A 99 5.18 1.02 0.47
N ALA A 100 4.70 1.81 1.44
CA ALA A 100 4.55 3.25 1.31
C ALA A 100 5.90 3.98 1.12
N VAL A 101 6.94 3.56 1.85
CA VAL A 101 8.31 4.08 1.67
C VAL A 101 8.84 3.75 0.27
N LEU A 102 8.67 2.51 -0.20
CA LEU A 102 9.08 2.11 -1.54
C LEU A 102 8.36 2.91 -2.63
N MET A 103 7.05 3.09 -2.51
CA MET A 103 6.27 3.91 -3.45
C MET A 103 6.75 5.36 -3.49
N THR A 104 7.20 5.91 -2.36
CA THR A 104 7.82 7.25 -2.30
C THR A 104 9.11 7.31 -3.12
N ILE A 105 9.98 6.31 -2.95
CA ILE A 105 11.25 6.21 -3.68
C ILE A 105 10.99 6.08 -5.19
N ILE A 106 10.07 5.20 -5.59
CA ILE A 106 9.69 4.97 -6.99
C ILE A 106 9.16 6.27 -7.61
N ASN A 107 8.21 6.94 -6.95
CA ASN A 107 7.65 8.21 -7.44
C ASN A 107 8.73 9.29 -7.59
N LYS A 108 9.68 9.39 -6.65
CA LYS A 108 10.80 10.33 -6.73
C LYS A 108 11.70 10.01 -7.93
N LYS A 109 12.01 8.74 -8.18
CA LYS A 109 12.88 8.29 -9.26
C LYS A 109 12.24 8.44 -10.64
N PHE A 110 10.95 8.16 -10.79
CA PHE A 110 10.22 8.36 -12.06
C PHE A 110 10.16 9.83 -12.52
N LYS A 111 10.44 10.78 -11.64
CA LYS A 111 10.59 12.20 -12.00
C LYS A 111 11.94 12.51 -12.63
N THR A 112 12.99 11.74 -12.34
CA THR A 112 14.37 12.01 -12.78
C THR A 112 14.85 11.12 -13.91
N ILE A 113 14.22 9.96 -14.11
CA ILE A 113 14.58 9.01 -15.17
C ILE A 113 13.54 9.04 -16.29
N GLU A 114 14.01 8.85 -17.53
CA GLU A 114 13.14 8.79 -18.71
C GLU A 114 12.77 7.38 -19.11
N LYS A 115 13.68 6.43 -18.89
CA LYS A 115 13.48 5.00 -19.19
C LYS A 115 13.37 4.17 -17.92
N LEU A 116 12.47 3.19 -17.95
CA LEU A 116 12.33 2.21 -16.89
C LEU A 116 13.49 1.21 -16.97
N THR A 117 14.13 0.97 -15.82
CA THR A 117 15.24 0.02 -15.68
C THR A 117 14.78 -1.20 -14.88
N ILE A 118 15.44 -2.35 -15.07
CA ILE A 118 15.13 -3.59 -14.33
C ILE A 118 15.11 -3.37 -12.81
N PRO A 119 16.12 -2.70 -12.18
CA PRO A 119 16.09 -2.48 -10.74
C PRO A 119 14.86 -1.68 -10.28
N MET A 120 14.41 -0.71 -11.08
CA MET A 120 13.25 0.10 -10.73
C MET A 120 11.94 -0.66 -10.88
N MET A 121 11.84 -1.52 -11.90
CA MET A 121 10.72 -2.44 -12.03
C MET A 121 10.68 -3.43 -10.87
N SER A 122 11.82 -4.05 -10.52
CA SER A 122 11.90 -4.97 -9.39
C SER A 122 11.47 -4.29 -8.09
N LEU A 123 11.88 -3.03 -7.86
CA LEU A 123 11.44 -2.26 -6.70
C LEU A 123 9.91 -2.05 -6.68
N GLY A 124 9.31 -1.76 -7.84
CA GLY A 124 7.86 -1.67 -7.99
C GLY A 124 7.15 -2.99 -7.70
N LEU A 125 7.68 -4.11 -8.18
CA LEU A 125 7.13 -5.44 -7.90
C LEU A 125 7.24 -5.82 -6.42
N VAL A 126 8.34 -5.46 -5.74
CA VAL A 126 8.49 -5.67 -4.30
C VAL A 126 7.46 -4.86 -3.51
N ALA A 127 7.22 -3.59 -3.88
CA ALA A 127 6.19 -2.78 -3.24
C ALA A 127 4.79 -3.39 -3.41
N ILE A 128 4.47 -3.87 -4.62
CA ILE A 128 3.20 -4.57 -4.90
C ILE A 128 3.11 -5.87 -4.11
N ALA A 129 4.17 -6.66 -4.05
CA ALA A 129 4.19 -7.94 -3.34
C ALA A 129 3.96 -7.74 -1.84
N LEU A 130 4.60 -6.75 -1.21
CA LEU A 130 4.38 -6.41 0.20
C LEU A 130 2.93 -5.96 0.46
N PHE A 131 2.39 -5.12 -0.42
CA PHE A 131 0.99 -4.69 -0.36
C PHE A 131 0.04 -5.90 -0.46
N VAL A 132 0.17 -6.73 -1.50
CA VAL A 132 -0.70 -7.90 -1.73
C VAL A 132 -0.60 -8.92 -0.60
N PHE A 133 0.62 -9.16 -0.08
CA PHE A 133 0.87 -10.06 1.04
C PHE A 133 0.13 -9.63 2.31
N ALA A 134 0.17 -8.33 2.62
CA ALA A 134 -0.42 -7.79 3.84
C ALA A 134 -1.86 -7.28 3.64
N PHE A 135 -2.42 -7.34 2.44
CA PHE A 135 -3.79 -6.89 2.19
C PHE A 135 -4.79 -7.84 2.88
N PRO A 136 -5.73 -7.34 3.69
CA PRO A 136 -6.65 -8.19 4.46
C PRO A 136 -7.83 -8.69 3.60
N TRP A 137 -7.55 -9.54 2.60
CA TRP A 137 -8.49 -10.03 1.59
C TRP A 137 -9.85 -10.46 2.17
N ALA A 138 -9.85 -11.34 3.17
CA ALA A 138 -11.08 -11.87 3.77
C ALA A 138 -11.92 -10.80 4.49
N ARG A 139 -11.32 -9.72 5.02
CA ARG A 139 -12.06 -8.66 5.73
C ARG A 139 -12.57 -7.57 4.80
N VAL A 140 -11.90 -7.41 3.66
CA VAL A 140 -12.32 -6.45 2.64
C VAL A 140 -13.50 -7.04 1.87
N PHE A 141 -13.38 -8.29 1.38
CA PHE A 141 -14.36 -8.93 0.49
C PHE A 141 -15.35 -9.88 1.17
N GLY A 142 -15.10 -10.31 2.40
CA GLY A 142 -16.06 -11.02 3.25
C GLY A 142 -16.95 -10.05 4.01
#